data_AF-A0A6P6C5F1-F1
#
_entry.id   AF-A0A6P6C5F1-F1
#
_cell.length_a   1.000
_cell.length_b   1.000
_cell.length_c   1.000
_cell.angle_alpha   90.00
_cell.angle_beta   90.00
_cell.angle_gamma   90.00
#
_symmetry.space_group_name_H-M   'P 1'
#
loop_
_entity.id
_entity.type
_entity.pdbx_description
1 polymer ?
#
loop_
_entity_poly.entity_id
_entity_poly.type
_entity_poly.pdbx_seq_one_letter_code
_entity_poly.pdbx_strand_id
1 'polypeptide(L)'
;LVNFMGYFRGPAGYKEIVTCNINPLLTGEEESTCHYRDEDLGELWFCIRPPTLPCDSLEGHSSEHYWNVTTPHEEALLVWNVEDKVLPQGISSIWVAEHSNKSLVLSPQQPCHPGIPGPKPSGFYHRDVWHSLSCSSCSFSTVDSILSCLAGHIIHMMEDSILRQWWEYLLHTVPSLKPVDLHVPYQTGLLMAVETNQGIALNWRAHSWPLLSLRTPVASLHSVVQELRGLAGGPQTVMVLRLGTHFTTFPPSIFVRRLAGIRAAVAALLAQEPRTLVVIKLANTGYKSVYGSDWFTLQMNRLLRAAFADLRLDAWEMTSSLVLPDNIHLRQLTIQNKADFLLSFICPT
;
A
#
# COMPACT_ATOMS: atom_id res chain seq x y z
N LEU A 1 -8.48 6.38 -17.94
CA LEU A 1 -8.15 7.58 -17.11
C LEU A 1 -9.15 7.66 -15.96
N VAL A 2 -8.78 8.25 -14.82
CA VAL A 2 -9.69 8.47 -13.69
C VAL A 2 -10.09 9.94 -13.62
N ASN A 3 -11.39 10.20 -13.45
CA ASN A 3 -11.89 11.53 -13.14
C ASN A 3 -11.81 11.80 -11.63
N PHE A 4 -11.31 12.99 -11.27
CA PHE A 4 -11.21 13.44 -9.88
C PHE A 4 -12.03 14.70 -9.68
N MET A 5 -12.68 14.83 -8.52
CA MET A 5 -13.53 15.97 -8.20
C MET A 5 -13.06 16.66 -6.93
N GLY A 6 -13.01 17.99 -6.96
CA GLY A 6 -12.79 18.86 -5.82
C GLY A 6 -14.10 19.42 -5.31
N TYR A 7 -14.29 19.38 -3.99
CA TYR A 7 -15.48 19.90 -3.32
C TYR A 7 -15.11 21.17 -2.55
N PHE A 8 -15.66 22.30 -2.97
CA PHE A 8 -15.40 23.62 -2.39
C PHE A 8 -16.59 24.04 -1.53
N ARG A 9 -16.34 24.72 -0.41
CA ARG A 9 -17.39 25.18 0.50
C ARG A 9 -17.19 26.65 0.88
N GLY A 10 -18.19 27.48 0.61
CA GLY A 10 -18.22 28.87 1.03
C GLY A 10 -18.60 29.07 2.49
N PRO A 11 -18.38 30.28 3.03
CA PRO A 11 -18.66 30.61 4.43
C PRO A 11 -20.15 30.48 4.80
N ALA A 12 -21.06 30.68 3.83
CA ALA A 12 -22.50 30.50 4.00
C ALA A 12 -22.97 29.05 3.72
N GLY A 13 -22.05 28.10 3.52
CA GLY A 13 -22.34 26.67 3.35
C GLY A 13 -22.71 26.22 1.93
N TYR A 14 -22.80 27.14 0.96
CA TYR A 14 -22.95 26.78 -0.45
C TYR A 14 -21.72 26.02 -0.96
N LYS A 15 -21.93 25.13 -1.93
CA LYS A 15 -20.91 24.19 -2.40
C LYS A 15 -20.77 24.26 -3.91
N GLU A 16 -19.53 24.22 -4.37
CA GLU A 16 -19.19 24.06 -5.79
C GLU A 16 -18.36 22.80 -5.96
N ILE A 17 -18.60 22.07 -7.04
CA ILE A 17 -17.91 20.82 -7.35
C ILE A 17 -17.30 21.00 -8.73
N VAL A 18 -16.01 20.77 -8.83
CA VAL A 18 -15.22 21.04 -10.05
C VAL A 18 -14.27 19.87 -10.32
N THR A 19 -13.87 19.72 -11.57
CA THR A 19 -12.91 18.70 -11.97
C THR A 19 -11.49 19.04 -11.49
N CYS A 20 -10.78 18.03 -11.02
CA CYS A 20 -9.38 18.07 -10.60
C CYS A 20 -8.53 17.10 -11.41
N ASN A 21 -7.21 17.11 -11.17
CA ASN A 21 -6.20 16.37 -11.94
C ASN A 21 -6.17 16.78 -13.42
N ILE A 22 -6.41 18.06 -13.69
CA ILE A 22 -6.34 18.64 -15.04
C ILE A 22 -4.89 19.05 -15.35
N ASN A 23 -4.52 19.03 -16.64
CA ASN A 23 -3.25 19.59 -17.08
C ASN A 23 -3.49 20.98 -17.68
N PRO A 24 -3.15 22.07 -16.95
CA PRO A 24 -3.44 23.44 -17.40
C PRO A 24 -2.76 23.80 -18.73
N LEU A 25 -1.61 23.19 -19.04
CA LEU A 25 -0.90 23.38 -20.31
C LEU A 25 -1.65 22.79 -21.51
N LEU A 26 -2.50 21.78 -21.29
CA LEU A 26 -3.31 21.16 -22.34
C LEU A 26 -4.67 21.83 -22.50
N THR A 27 -5.19 22.46 -21.44
CA THR A 27 -6.48 23.16 -21.48
C THR A 27 -6.34 24.59 -22.00
N GLY A 28 -5.15 25.18 -21.94
CA GLY A 28 -4.91 26.57 -22.39
C GLY A 28 -5.49 27.62 -21.45
N GLU A 29 -5.80 27.25 -20.21
CA GLU A 29 -6.49 28.09 -19.23
C GLU A 29 -5.72 28.19 -17.90
N GLU A 30 -4.42 28.49 -17.91
CA GLU A 30 -3.63 28.60 -16.66
C GLU A 30 -4.28 29.54 -15.62
N GLU A 31 -4.82 30.70 -16.06
CA GLU A 31 -5.47 31.68 -15.18
C GLU A 31 -6.80 31.19 -14.55
N SER A 32 -7.42 30.14 -15.12
CA SER A 32 -8.69 29.58 -14.64
C SER A 32 -8.50 28.36 -13.71
N THR A 33 -7.27 28.09 -13.24
CA THR A 33 -6.98 26.91 -12.42
C THR A 33 -6.55 27.25 -10.99
N CYS A 34 -6.94 26.37 -10.06
CA CYS A 34 -6.44 26.36 -8.70
C CYS A 34 -5.23 25.43 -8.61
N HIS A 35 -4.18 25.91 -7.95
CA HIS A 35 -2.90 25.20 -7.80
C HIS A 35 -2.67 24.82 -6.34
N TYR A 36 -2.49 23.52 -6.09
CA TYR A 36 -2.15 22.99 -4.77
C TYR A 36 -0.79 22.32 -4.87
N ARG A 37 0.19 22.90 -4.18
CA ARG A 37 1.56 22.40 -4.17
C ARG A 37 1.84 21.66 -2.88
N ASP A 38 2.39 20.45 -3.01
CA ASP A 38 3.12 19.82 -1.92
C ASP A 38 4.49 20.49 -1.84
N GLU A 39 4.73 21.25 -0.77
CA GLU A 39 5.98 22.01 -0.59
C GLU A 39 7.21 21.10 -0.47
N ASP A 40 7.03 19.88 0.03
CA ASP A 40 8.13 18.95 0.29
C ASP A 40 8.55 18.16 -0.96
N LEU A 41 7.57 17.75 -1.78
CA LEU A 41 7.75 16.99 -3.02
C LEU A 41 7.80 17.87 -4.28
N GLY A 42 7.32 19.11 -4.18
CA GLY A 42 7.07 19.98 -5.34
C GLY A 42 6.01 19.40 -6.29
N GLU A 43 5.20 18.45 -5.82
CA GLU A 43 4.11 17.89 -6.60
C GLU A 43 2.97 18.90 -6.69
N LEU A 44 2.38 18.99 -7.88
CA LEU A 44 1.31 19.91 -8.16
C LEU A 44 0.03 19.13 -8.40
N TRP A 45 -1.02 19.57 -7.73
CA TRP A 45 -2.39 19.14 -7.95
C TRP A 45 -3.20 20.33 -8.45
N PHE A 46 -3.98 20.11 -9.50
CA PHE A 46 -4.73 21.17 -10.16
C PHE A 46 -6.21 20.87 -10.16
N CYS A 47 -7.02 21.90 -9.96
CA CYS A 47 -8.46 21.87 -10.15
C CYS A 47 -8.91 23.06 -10.99
N ILE A 48 -10.03 22.91 -11.71
CA ILE A 48 -10.70 24.06 -12.32
C ILE A 48 -11.07 25.03 -11.20
N ARG A 49 -10.89 26.34 -11.43
CA ARG A 49 -11.29 27.35 -10.46
C ARG A 49 -12.82 27.36 -10.30
N PRO A 50 -13.33 27.34 -9.06
CA PRO A 50 -14.78 27.44 -8.85
C PRO A 50 -15.30 28.79 -9.38
N PRO A 51 -16.48 28.83 -10.03
CA PRO A 51 -17.09 30.06 -10.50
C PRO A 51 -17.18 31.19 -9.48
N THR A 52 -17.50 30.90 -8.21
CA THR A 52 -17.67 31.95 -7.19
C THR A 52 -16.80 31.78 -5.94
N LEU A 53 -16.23 30.59 -5.74
CA LEU A 53 -15.40 30.29 -4.58
C LEU A 53 -13.89 30.48 -4.83
N PRO A 54 -13.13 30.94 -3.82
CA PRO A 54 -11.68 30.99 -3.90
C PRO A 54 -11.06 29.60 -3.78
N CYS A 55 -9.84 29.42 -4.29
CA CYS A 55 -9.15 28.12 -4.32
C CYS A 55 -8.86 27.53 -2.93
N ASP A 56 -8.64 28.36 -1.93
CA ASP A 56 -8.39 27.93 -0.54
C ASP A 56 -9.64 27.35 0.15
N SER A 57 -10.82 27.45 -0.47
CA SER A 57 -12.06 26.85 0.04
C SER A 57 -12.24 25.37 -0.33
N LEU A 58 -11.23 24.72 -0.91
CA LEU A 58 -11.21 23.29 -1.19
C LEU A 58 -11.29 22.50 0.13
N GLU A 59 -12.41 21.82 0.34
CA GLU A 59 -12.70 21.08 1.57
C GLU A 59 -12.51 19.56 1.38
N GLY A 60 -12.75 19.05 0.17
CA GLY A 60 -12.63 17.62 -0.07
C GLY A 60 -12.34 17.22 -1.50
N HIS A 61 -12.13 15.92 -1.67
CA HIS A 61 -11.68 15.26 -2.88
C HIS A 61 -12.33 13.91 -3.07
N SER A 62 -12.54 13.48 -4.30
CA SER A 62 -12.89 12.10 -4.64
C SER A 62 -12.31 11.68 -5.99
N SER A 63 -12.16 10.38 -6.19
CA SER A 63 -12.14 9.76 -7.51
C SER A 63 -13.55 9.27 -7.84
N GLU A 64 -14.14 9.70 -8.96
CA GLU A 64 -15.53 9.34 -9.29
C GLU A 64 -15.61 8.16 -10.26
N HIS A 65 -15.25 8.37 -11.51
CA HIS A 65 -15.45 7.38 -12.57
C HIS A 65 -14.19 7.19 -13.41
N TYR A 66 -14.04 5.98 -13.93
CA TYR A 66 -13.02 5.63 -14.91
C TYR A 66 -13.57 5.87 -16.32
N TRP A 67 -12.97 6.80 -17.06
CA TRP A 67 -13.31 7.05 -18.45
C TRP A 67 -13.21 5.78 -19.28
N ASN A 68 -14.18 5.52 -20.18
CA ASN A 68 -14.03 4.43 -21.14
C ASN A 68 -12.81 4.71 -22.03
N VAL A 69 -11.84 3.79 -21.99
CA VAL A 69 -10.59 3.87 -22.76
C VAL A 69 -10.49 2.81 -23.84
N THR A 70 -11.52 1.96 -23.98
CA THR A 70 -11.54 0.87 -24.94
C THR A 70 -12.54 1.11 -26.06
N THR A 71 -12.19 0.61 -27.23
CA THR A 71 -13.07 0.46 -28.38
C THR A 71 -13.90 -0.82 -28.24
N PRO A 72 -15.05 -0.94 -28.95
CA PRO A 72 -15.83 -2.19 -28.96
C PRO A 72 -15.02 -3.41 -29.42
N HIS A 73 -14.01 -3.21 -30.27
CA HIS A 73 -13.12 -4.28 -30.72
C HIS A 73 -12.19 -4.74 -29.60
N GLU A 74 -11.60 -3.82 -28.84
CA GLU A 74 -10.77 -4.15 -27.67
C GLU A 74 -11.60 -4.81 -26.57
N GLU A 75 -12.82 -4.31 -26.30
CA GLU A 75 -13.74 -4.95 -25.35
C GLU A 75 -14.03 -6.42 -25.73
N ALA A 76 -14.18 -6.70 -27.03
CA ALA A 76 -14.37 -8.06 -27.54
C ALA A 76 -13.11 -8.96 -27.44
N LEU A 77 -11.92 -8.39 -27.22
CA LEU A 77 -10.70 -9.14 -26.94
C LEU A 77 -10.50 -9.39 -25.43
N LEU A 78 -11.03 -8.51 -24.58
CA LEU A 78 -10.88 -8.53 -23.12
C LEU A 78 -12.00 -9.31 -22.39
N VAL A 79 -12.90 -9.96 -23.12
CA VAL A 79 -13.94 -10.81 -22.54
C VAL A 79 -13.34 -12.08 -21.96
N TRP A 80 -13.89 -12.53 -20.82
CA TRP A 80 -13.42 -13.70 -20.06
C TRP A 80 -13.22 -14.96 -20.90
N ASN A 81 -14.06 -15.18 -21.90
CA ASN A 81 -13.97 -16.35 -22.78
C ASN A 81 -12.74 -16.34 -23.70
N VAL A 82 -12.01 -15.22 -23.81
CA VAL A 82 -10.77 -15.06 -24.57
C VAL A 82 -9.56 -15.06 -23.63
N GLU A 83 -9.59 -14.30 -22.54
CA GLU A 83 -8.40 -14.09 -21.67
C GLU A 83 -8.18 -15.18 -20.61
N ASP A 84 -9.24 -15.61 -19.91
CA ASP A 84 -9.15 -16.54 -18.77
C ASP A 84 -9.51 -17.97 -19.19
N LYS A 85 -8.89 -18.44 -20.28
CA LYS A 85 -9.00 -19.83 -20.72
C LYS A 85 -8.43 -20.75 -19.65
N VAL A 86 -9.31 -21.52 -19.02
CA VAL A 86 -8.93 -22.60 -18.12
C VAL A 86 -8.04 -23.56 -18.90
N LEU A 87 -6.78 -23.66 -18.51
CA LEU A 87 -5.88 -24.67 -19.05
C LEU A 87 -6.47 -26.04 -18.73
N PRO A 88 -6.45 -27.01 -19.68
CA PRO A 88 -6.97 -28.35 -19.43
C PRO A 88 -6.33 -28.91 -18.16
N GLN A 89 -7.14 -29.39 -17.21
CA GLN A 89 -6.66 -30.07 -16.01
C GLN A 89 -5.72 -31.19 -16.44
N GLY A 90 -4.42 -31.03 -16.20
CA GLY A 90 -3.45 -31.75 -17.03
C GLY A 90 -2.04 -31.84 -16.47
N ILE A 91 -1.90 -31.85 -15.15
CA ILE A 91 -0.78 -32.57 -14.55
C ILE A 91 -1.40 -33.70 -13.77
N SER A 92 -1.15 -34.94 -14.19
CA SER A 92 -1.44 -36.12 -13.38
C SER A 92 -0.86 -35.89 -11.98
N SER A 93 -1.54 -36.35 -10.93
CA SER A 93 -1.00 -36.26 -9.56
C SER A 93 0.48 -36.65 -9.56
N ILE A 94 1.36 -35.70 -9.25
CA ILE A 94 2.78 -35.97 -9.15
C ILE A 94 2.96 -36.71 -7.83
N TRP A 95 3.10 -38.03 -7.90
CA TRP A 95 3.44 -38.85 -6.75
C TRP A 95 4.90 -38.58 -6.39
N VAL A 96 5.11 -37.74 -5.38
CA VAL A 96 6.43 -37.51 -4.80
C VAL A 96 6.75 -38.75 -3.96
N ALA A 97 7.72 -39.55 -4.39
CA ALA A 97 8.20 -40.70 -3.62
C ALA A 97 8.77 -40.21 -2.28
N GLU A 98 8.46 -40.94 -1.20
CA GLU A 98 8.93 -40.65 0.15
C GLU A 98 10.44 -40.95 0.25
N HIS A 99 11.27 -40.03 -0.25
CA HIS A 99 12.71 -40.22 -0.27
C HIS A 99 13.34 -39.70 1.04
N SER A 100 13.45 -40.60 2.03
CA SER A 100 14.21 -40.44 3.29
C SER A 100 13.73 -39.33 4.23
N ASN A 101 13.95 -39.49 5.55
CA ASN A 101 13.65 -38.51 6.62
C ASN A 101 14.48 -37.20 6.53
N LYS A 102 14.69 -36.64 5.33
CA LYS A 102 15.35 -35.36 5.11
C LYS A 102 14.28 -34.29 4.92
N SER A 103 14.32 -33.26 5.75
CA SER A 103 13.59 -32.01 5.46
C SER A 103 14.07 -31.50 4.09
N LEU A 104 13.22 -31.60 3.07
CA LEU A 104 13.58 -31.27 1.68
C LEU A 104 13.71 -29.75 1.44
N VAL A 105 13.21 -28.93 2.37
CA VAL A 105 13.45 -27.49 2.39
C VAL A 105 13.88 -27.12 3.80
N LEU A 106 15.19 -26.97 4.00
CA LEU A 106 15.68 -26.34 5.21
C LEU A 106 15.23 -24.88 5.16
N SER A 107 14.50 -24.44 6.17
CA SER A 107 14.23 -23.01 6.37
C SER A 107 15.57 -22.27 6.36
N PRO A 108 15.65 -21.11 5.69
CA PRO A 108 16.86 -20.30 5.76
C PRO A 108 17.20 -20.04 7.23
N GLN A 109 18.48 -20.15 7.59
CA GLN A 109 18.91 -19.91 8.97
C GLN A 109 19.01 -18.43 9.32
N GLN A 110 19.07 -17.55 8.31
CA GLN A 110 19.20 -16.11 8.55
C GLN A 110 17.87 -15.51 9.01
N PRO A 111 17.87 -14.67 10.06
CA PRO A 111 16.68 -13.95 10.48
C PRO A 111 16.17 -13.00 9.40
N CYS A 112 14.87 -12.75 9.41
CA CYS A 112 14.25 -11.85 8.45
C CYS A 112 14.57 -10.38 8.76
N HIS A 113 14.99 -9.64 7.74
CA HIS A 113 15.15 -8.19 7.79
C HIS A 113 14.75 -7.59 6.43
N PRO A 114 14.41 -6.28 6.37
CA PRO A 114 14.11 -5.63 5.10
C PRO A 114 15.28 -5.73 4.13
N GLY A 115 14.98 -5.84 2.83
CA GLY A 115 16.02 -5.79 1.79
C GLY A 115 16.56 -7.12 1.29
N ILE A 116 16.37 -8.21 2.04
CA ILE A 116 16.96 -9.53 1.72
C ILE A 116 16.66 -9.92 0.25
N PRO A 117 17.70 -10.15 -0.58
CA PRO A 117 17.52 -10.72 -1.89
C PRO A 117 16.96 -12.14 -1.78
N GLY A 118 15.80 -12.38 -2.40
CA GLY A 118 15.17 -13.69 -2.42
C GLY A 118 15.55 -14.53 -3.65
N PRO A 119 15.59 -15.87 -3.51
CA PRO A 119 15.64 -16.76 -4.66
C PRO A 119 14.37 -16.64 -5.52
N LYS A 120 14.36 -17.30 -6.68
CA LYS A 120 13.16 -17.46 -7.52
C LYS A 120 12.86 -18.95 -7.67
N PRO A 121 11.77 -19.47 -7.08
CA PRO A 121 10.78 -18.74 -6.29
C PRO A 121 11.34 -18.26 -4.93
N SER A 122 10.73 -17.21 -4.39
CA SER A 122 10.96 -16.58 -3.09
C SER A 122 10.36 -17.37 -1.92
N GLY A 123 9.41 -18.27 -2.20
CA GLY A 123 8.75 -19.11 -1.20
C GLY A 123 7.63 -19.96 -1.78
N PHE A 124 6.90 -20.65 -0.89
CA PHE A 124 5.73 -21.46 -1.26
C PHE A 124 4.75 -21.58 -0.08
N TYR A 125 3.50 -21.92 -0.38
CA TYR A 125 2.52 -22.28 0.63
C TYR A 125 2.59 -23.77 0.96
N HIS A 126 2.52 -24.10 2.25
CA HIS A 126 2.23 -25.44 2.73
C HIS A 126 1.31 -25.35 3.93
N ARG A 127 0.15 -26.01 3.84
CA ARG A 127 -0.92 -25.96 4.87
C ARG A 127 -1.26 -24.52 5.27
N ASP A 128 -1.52 -23.69 4.26
CA ASP A 128 -1.92 -22.28 4.43
C ASP A 128 -0.85 -21.36 5.05
N VAL A 129 0.36 -21.86 5.34
CA VAL A 129 1.49 -21.07 5.82
C VAL A 129 2.46 -20.80 4.67
N TRP A 130 2.88 -19.54 4.53
CA TRP A 130 3.93 -19.14 3.60
C TRP A 130 5.29 -19.47 4.19
N HIS A 131 6.06 -20.28 3.47
CA HIS A 131 7.44 -20.61 3.78
C HIS A 131 8.36 -19.77 2.91
N SER A 132 9.06 -18.82 3.51
CA SER A 132 10.08 -18.01 2.83
C SER A 132 11.33 -18.84 2.56
N LEU A 133 11.84 -18.76 1.34
CA LEU A 133 13.17 -19.29 0.97
C LEU A 133 14.26 -18.23 1.13
N SER A 134 13.89 -17.00 1.51
CA SER A 134 14.83 -15.88 1.67
C SER A 134 15.31 -15.76 3.11
N CYS A 135 14.47 -15.98 4.11
CA CYS A 135 14.81 -15.82 5.53
C CYS A 135 13.93 -16.71 6.42
N SER A 136 14.33 -16.86 7.68
CA SER A 136 13.57 -17.57 8.71
C SER A 136 12.37 -16.72 9.15
N SER A 137 11.22 -16.91 8.49
CA SER A 137 9.97 -16.26 8.88
C SER A 137 9.27 -17.06 9.98
N CYS A 138 8.79 -16.37 11.01
CA CYS A 138 8.01 -16.95 12.09
C CYS A 138 6.52 -16.84 11.80
N SER A 139 5.73 -17.79 12.33
CA SER A 139 4.27 -17.64 12.38
C SER A 139 3.84 -17.20 13.76
N PHE A 140 2.97 -16.19 13.83
CA PHE A 140 2.48 -15.60 15.06
C PHE A 140 1.05 -16.07 15.31
N SER A 141 0.91 -17.35 15.67
CA SER A 141 -0.38 -18.02 15.80
C SER A 141 -1.13 -17.70 17.10
N THR A 142 -0.50 -17.03 18.06
CA THR A 142 -1.09 -16.68 19.36
C THR A 142 -1.05 -15.18 19.63
N VAL A 143 -2.05 -14.68 20.35
CA VAL A 143 -2.13 -13.27 20.77
C VAL A 143 -0.88 -12.84 21.55
N ASP A 144 -0.40 -13.69 22.46
CA ASP A 144 0.79 -13.39 23.27
C ASP A 144 2.06 -13.26 22.42
N SER A 145 2.21 -14.06 21.35
CA SER A 145 3.35 -13.93 20.44
C SER A 145 3.35 -12.60 19.68
N ILE A 146 2.18 -12.14 19.25
CA ILE A 146 2.02 -10.84 18.56
C ILE A 146 2.27 -9.71 19.55
N LEU A 147 1.68 -9.76 20.74
CA LEU A 147 1.86 -8.75 21.78
C LEU A 147 3.32 -8.63 22.19
N SER A 148 3.99 -9.76 22.45
CA SER A 148 5.40 -9.76 22.85
C SER A 148 6.30 -9.21 21.74
N CYS A 149 5.98 -9.45 20.46
CA CYS A 149 6.72 -8.88 19.33
C CYS A 149 6.53 -7.36 19.22
N LEU A 150 5.29 -6.89 19.38
CA LEU A 150 4.94 -5.48 19.23
C LEU A 150 5.26 -4.64 20.47
N ALA A 151 5.56 -5.25 21.61
CA ALA A 151 5.81 -4.58 22.87
C ALA A 151 6.84 -3.44 22.72
N GLY A 152 6.47 -2.27 23.20
CA GLY A 152 7.26 -1.04 23.18
C GLY A 152 7.34 -0.34 21.82
N HIS A 153 6.70 -0.85 20.77
CA HIS A 153 6.79 -0.29 19.43
C HIS A 153 5.59 0.62 19.08
N ILE A 154 5.89 1.66 18.30
CA ILE A 154 4.92 2.49 17.61
C ILE A 154 5.02 2.18 16.13
N ILE A 155 3.95 1.63 15.57
CA ILE A 155 3.88 1.19 14.18
C ILE A 155 3.04 2.18 13.39
N HIS A 156 3.68 2.83 12.42
CA HIS A 156 3.07 3.73 11.47
C HIS A 156 2.93 3.03 10.13
N MET A 157 1.69 2.84 9.67
CA MET A 157 1.37 2.28 8.36
C MET A 157 0.76 3.38 7.50
N MET A 158 1.30 3.61 6.31
CA MET A 158 0.79 4.65 5.43
C MET A 158 0.64 4.14 4.00
N GLU A 159 -0.53 4.39 3.40
CA GLU A 159 -0.79 4.55 1.95
C GLU A 159 -2.21 4.13 1.53
N ASP A 160 -2.44 2.83 1.30
CA ASP A 160 -3.66 2.33 0.67
C ASP A 160 -4.41 1.36 1.58
N SER A 161 -5.60 0.99 1.12
CA SER A 161 -6.54 0.13 1.83
C SER A 161 -5.96 -1.24 2.19
N ILE A 162 -4.86 -1.69 1.58
CA ILE A 162 -4.27 -2.98 1.91
C ILE A 162 -3.39 -2.92 3.16
N LEU A 163 -2.69 -1.81 3.40
CA LEU A 163 -2.08 -1.62 4.72
C LEU A 163 -3.15 -1.41 5.80
N ARG A 164 -4.31 -0.86 5.44
CA ARG A 164 -5.45 -0.81 6.37
C ARG A 164 -5.89 -2.21 6.78
N GLN A 165 -5.95 -3.16 5.83
CA GLN A 165 -6.27 -4.56 6.14
C GLN A 165 -5.30 -5.18 7.16
N TRP A 166 -4.03 -4.75 7.19
CA TRP A 166 -3.06 -5.24 8.20
C TRP A 166 -3.34 -4.65 9.58
N TRP A 167 -3.65 -3.35 9.64
CA TRP A 167 -4.10 -2.70 10.87
C TRP A 167 -5.40 -3.34 11.40
N GLU A 168 -6.38 -3.56 10.53
CA GLU A 168 -7.65 -4.24 10.83
C GLU A 168 -7.41 -5.67 11.36
N TYR A 169 -6.50 -6.42 10.71
CA TYR A 169 -6.11 -7.75 11.14
C TYR A 169 -5.51 -7.74 12.55
N LEU A 170 -4.54 -6.87 12.82
CA LEU A 170 -3.90 -6.79 14.14
C LEU A 170 -4.89 -6.38 15.24
N LEU A 171 -5.76 -5.39 14.95
CA LEU A 171 -6.81 -4.95 15.87
C LEU A 171 -7.80 -6.09 16.17
N HIS A 172 -8.19 -6.87 15.17
CA HIS A 172 -9.10 -7.99 15.35
C HIS A 172 -8.46 -9.15 16.11
N THR A 173 -7.20 -9.46 15.80
CA THR A 173 -6.48 -10.61 16.38
C THR A 173 -6.05 -10.37 17.83
N VAL A 174 -5.81 -9.11 18.24
CA VAL A 174 -5.28 -8.76 19.57
C VAL A 174 -6.32 -7.95 20.36
N PRO A 175 -7.15 -8.58 21.21
CA PRO A 175 -8.29 -7.91 21.85
C PRO A 175 -7.94 -6.79 22.86
N SER A 176 -6.69 -6.76 23.33
CA SER A 176 -6.18 -5.73 24.24
C SER A 176 -5.85 -4.42 23.52
N LEU A 177 -5.58 -4.45 22.20
CA LEU A 177 -5.44 -3.24 21.40
C LEU A 177 -6.81 -2.53 21.32
N LYS A 178 -6.89 -1.32 21.88
CA LYS A 178 -8.12 -0.53 21.91
C LYS A 178 -8.09 0.55 20.83
N PRO A 179 -9.06 0.59 19.92
CA PRO A 179 -9.13 1.66 18.93
C PRO A 179 -9.48 2.98 19.62
N VAL A 180 -8.89 4.07 19.15
CA VAL A 180 -9.19 5.43 19.58
C VAL A 180 -10.01 6.09 18.48
N ASP A 181 -11.25 6.48 18.79
CA ASP A 181 -12.08 7.22 17.84
C ASP A 181 -11.60 8.67 17.75
N LEU A 182 -10.97 9.01 16.63
CA LEU A 182 -10.51 10.37 16.32
C LEU A 182 -11.56 11.19 15.54
N HIS A 183 -12.76 10.64 15.34
CA HIS A 183 -13.86 11.25 14.58
C HIS A 183 -13.47 11.63 13.13
N VAL A 184 -12.61 10.81 12.52
CA VAL A 184 -12.14 10.96 11.14
C VAL A 184 -12.76 9.90 10.22
N PRO A 185 -12.82 10.13 8.90
CA PRO A 185 -13.32 9.13 7.97
C PRO A 185 -12.48 7.85 8.02
N TYR A 186 -13.15 6.72 8.26
CA TYR A 186 -12.49 5.43 8.42
C TYR A 186 -11.63 5.05 7.21
N GLN A 187 -12.08 5.41 6.00
CA GLN A 187 -11.44 5.03 4.76
C GLN A 187 -10.08 5.71 4.54
N THR A 188 -9.79 6.80 5.25
CA THR A 188 -8.60 7.63 5.06
C THR A 188 -7.78 7.83 6.33
N GLY A 189 -8.38 7.61 7.50
CA GLY A 189 -7.72 7.78 8.79
C GLY A 189 -7.47 9.25 9.13
N LEU A 190 -6.65 9.54 10.15
CA LEU A 190 -5.83 8.62 10.94
C LEU A 190 -6.66 7.60 11.74
N LEU A 191 -6.35 6.31 11.58
CA LEU A 191 -6.84 5.24 12.44
C LEU A 191 -5.77 4.94 13.49
N MET A 192 -6.16 4.88 14.76
CA MET A 192 -5.26 4.65 15.88
C MET A 192 -5.80 3.55 16.79
N ALA A 193 -4.92 2.66 17.26
CA ALA A 193 -5.20 1.72 18.32
C ALA A 193 -4.02 1.63 19.29
N VAL A 194 -4.29 1.46 20.59
CA VAL A 194 -3.27 1.47 21.64
C VAL A 194 -3.43 0.29 22.60
N GLU A 195 -2.30 -0.25 23.07
CA GLU A 195 -2.23 -1.17 24.20
C GLU A 195 -1.25 -0.55 25.20
N THR A 196 -1.76 -0.12 26.35
CA THR A 196 -1.01 0.73 27.28
C THR A 196 -0.07 -0.05 28.21
N ASN A 197 -0.32 -1.34 28.45
CA ASN A 197 0.48 -2.13 29.39
C ASN A 197 1.86 -2.47 28.81
N GLN A 198 1.93 -2.65 27.49
CA GLN A 198 3.13 -2.97 26.74
C GLN A 198 3.59 -1.80 25.87
N GLY A 199 2.95 -0.63 25.96
CA GLY A 199 3.38 0.57 25.23
C GLY A 199 3.31 0.43 23.71
N ILE A 200 2.24 -0.20 23.20
CA ILE A 200 2.03 -0.46 21.78
C ILE A 200 1.10 0.60 21.20
N ALA A 201 1.46 1.15 20.05
CA ALA A 201 0.56 2.01 19.27
C ALA A 201 0.57 1.62 17.79
N LEU A 202 -0.62 1.46 17.21
CA LEU A 202 -0.84 1.15 15.81
C LEU A 202 -1.54 2.30 15.11
N ASN A 203 -0.87 2.89 14.14
CA ASN A 203 -1.37 4.00 13.34
C ASN A 203 -1.52 3.57 11.88
N TRP A 204 -2.67 3.84 11.27
CA TRP A 204 -2.83 3.72 9.82
C TRP A 204 -3.42 4.99 9.22
N ARG A 205 -2.89 5.44 8.08
CA ARG A 205 -3.52 6.53 7.31
C ARG A 205 -3.31 6.41 5.80
N ALA A 206 -4.20 7.03 5.04
CA ALA A 206 -4.05 7.15 3.60
C ALA A 206 -3.00 8.20 3.20
N HIS A 207 -2.48 8.07 1.98
CA HIS A 207 -1.59 9.07 1.39
C HIS A 207 -2.37 10.25 0.77
N SER A 208 -1.63 11.27 0.35
CA SER A 208 -2.14 12.49 -0.27
C SER A 208 -2.68 12.25 -1.69
N TRP A 209 -2.90 13.31 -2.46
CA TRP A 209 -3.16 13.26 -3.89
C TRP A 209 -2.13 12.37 -4.59
N PRO A 210 -2.48 11.59 -5.63
CA PRO A 210 -3.83 11.21 -6.01
C PRO A 210 -4.32 10.04 -5.16
N LEU A 211 -5.28 10.29 -4.27
CA LEU A 211 -5.95 9.22 -3.53
C LEU A 211 -7.15 8.72 -4.35
N LEU A 212 -7.18 7.42 -4.70
CA LEU A 212 -8.36 6.79 -5.27
C LEU A 212 -9.32 6.42 -4.15
N SER A 213 -10.24 7.31 -3.83
CA SER A 213 -11.20 7.16 -2.73
C SER A 213 -12.53 7.81 -3.05
N LEU A 214 -13.54 7.45 -2.24
CA LEU A 214 -14.75 8.25 -2.11
C LEU A 214 -14.41 9.65 -1.56
N ARG A 215 -15.45 10.48 -1.44
CA ARG A 215 -15.33 11.83 -0.89
C ARG A 215 -14.58 11.83 0.44
N THR A 216 -13.44 12.49 0.44
CA THR A 216 -12.46 12.55 1.52
C THR A 216 -12.17 14.01 1.84
N PRO A 217 -12.15 14.43 3.12
CA PRO A 217 -11.70 15.76 3.51
C PRO A 217 -10.23 15.98 3.11
N VAL A 218 -9.89 17.15 2.58
CA VAL A 218 -8.51 17.50 2.26
C VAL A 218 -7.61 17.44 3.50
N ALA A 219 -8.16 17.79 4.67
CA ALA A 219 -7.46 17.66 5.96
C ALA A 219 -7.07 16.22 6.33
N SER A 220 -7.60 15.20 5.64
CA SER A 220 -7.23 13.80 5.82
C SER A 220 -6.20 13.32 4.79
N LEU A 221 -5.79 14.16 3.85
CA LEU A 221 -4.79 13.85 2.83
C LEU A 221 -3.41 14.30 3.29
N HIS A 222 -2.51 13.35 3.53
CA HIS A 222 -1.19 13.63 4.11
C HIS A 222 -0.06 13.16 3.21
N SER A 223 0.95 14.01 3.04
CA SER A 223 2.14 13.68 2.26
C SER A 223 2.99 12.66 2.99
N VAL A 224 3.35 11.57 2.31
CA VAL A 224 4.25 10.54 2.89
C VAL A 224 5.58 11.15 3.31
N VAL A 225 6.09 12.13 2.54
CA VAL A 225 7.34 12.82 2.87
C VAL A 225 7.21 13.67 4.13
N GLN A 226 6.12 14.42 4.25
CA GLN A 226 5.88 15.25 5.43
C GLN A 226 5.75 14.39 6.70
N GLU A 227 5.02 13.28 6.61
CA GLU A 227 4.89 12.34 7.73
C GLU A 227 6.26 11.75 8.10
N LEU A 228 7.07 11.32 7.13
CA LEU A 228 8.44 10.83 7.38
C LEU A 228 9.34 11.89 8.04
N ARG A 229 9.26 13.16 7.61
CA ARG A 229 10.05 14.27 8.18
C ARG A 229 9.60 14.65 9.59
N GLY A 230 8.32 14.45 9.90
CA GLY A 230 7.75 14.68 11.22
C GLY A 230 8.02 13.55 12.23
N LEU A 231 8.52 12.39 11.77
CA LEU A 231 8.86 11.28 12.65
C LEU A 231 10.17 11.56 13.39
N ALA A 232 10.12 11.44 14.72
CA ALA A 232 11.33 11.45 15.54
C ALA A 232 12.25 10.26 15.20
N GLY A 233 11.68 9.11 14.86
CA GLY A 233 12.40 7.85 14.64
C GLY A 233 12.82 7.17 15.95
N GLY A 234 13.71 6.18 15.81
CA GLY A 234 14.33 5.46 16.92
C GLY A 234 14.02 3.96 16.93
N PRO A 235 14.62 3.20 17.85
CA PRO A 235 14.51 1.74 17.89
C PRO A 235 13.09 1.22 18.15
N GLN A 236 12.20 2.05 18.71
CA GLN A 236 10.79 1.72 18.94
C GLN A 236 9.89 2.07 17.75
N THR A 237 10.39 2.77 16.74
CA THR A 237 9.56 3.27 15.63
C THR A 237 9.66 2.34 14.43
N VAL A 238 8.49 1.87 13.97
CA VAL A 238 8.35 1.08 12.74
C VAL A 238 7.52 1.88 11.75
N MET A 239 8.07 2.11 10.55
CA MET A 239 7.37 2.77 9.45
C MET A 239 7.18 1.80 8.29
N VAL A 240 5.92 1.50 7.95
CA VAL A 240 5.54 0.63 6.85
C VAL A 240 4.88 1.47 5.75
N LEU A 241 5.53 1.51 4.59
CA LEU A 241 5.06 2.23 3.41
C LEU A 241 4.67 1.25 2.32
N ARG A 242 3.60 1.54 1.60
CA ARG A 242 3.22 0.77 0.41
C ARG A 242 2.78 1.69 -0.72
N LEU A 243 3.59 1.79 -1.75
CA LEU A 243 3.24 2.54 -2.95
C LEU A 243 2.60 1.62 -3.98
N GLY A 244 1.32 1.81 -4.29
CA GLY A 244 0.54 0.79 -5.00
C GLY A 244 -0.49 1.30 -5.98
N THR A 245 -1.68 0.75 -5.88
CA THR A 245 -2.73 0.76 -6.92
C THR A 245 -3.30 2.14 -7.21
N HIS A 246 -3.08 3.13 -6.35
CA HIS A 246 -3.52 4.51 -6.62
C HIS A 246 -2.70 5.20 -7.71
N PHE A 247 -1.52 4.68 -8.03
CA PHE A 247 -0.62 5.23 -9.03
C PHE A 247 -0.69 4.51 -10.38
N THR A 248 -1.45 3.41 -10.50
CA THR A 248 -1.52 2.65 -11.75
C THR A 248 -2.23 3.39 -12.88
N THR A 249 -2.99 4.42 -12.53
CA THR A 249 -3.72 5.29 -13.44
C THR A 249 -2.96 6.56 -13.82
N PHE A 250 -1.69 6.67 -13.41
CA PHE A 250 -0.83 7.82 -13.66
C PHE A 250 0.39 7.44 -14.51
N PRO A 251 0.95 8.38 -15.30
CA PRO A 251 2.20 8.16 -16.00
C PRO A 251 3.33 7.72 -15.04
N PRO A 252 4.16 6.73 -15.41
CA PRO A 252 5.26 6.26 -14.56
C PRO A 252 6.24 7.36 -14.12
N SER A 253 6.38 8.44 -14.89
CA SER A 253 7.22 9.59 -14.54
C SER A 253 6.79 10.29 -13.26
N ILE A 254 5.48 10.39 -13.00
CA ILE A 254 4.93 10.97 -11.76
C ILE A 254 5.31 10.06 -10.59
N PHE A 255 5.15 8.75 -10.76
CA PHE A 255 5.53 7.78 -9.75
C PHE A 255 7.02 7.86 -9.40
N VAL A 256 7.90 7.91 -10.40
CA VAL A 256 9.35 8.03 -10.19
C VAL A 256 9.72 9.30 -9.42
N ARG A 257 9.10 10.44 -9.72
CA ARG A 257 9.33 11.69 -8.98
C ARG A 257 8.92 11.53 -7.50
N ARG A 258 7.76 10.93 -7.22
CA ARG A 258 7.33 10.64 -5.85
C ARG A 258 8.31 9.72 -5.12
N LEU A 259 8.74 8.64 -5.79
CA LEU A 259 9.72 7.70 -5.23
C LEU A 259 11.02 8.41 -4.84
N ALA A 260 11.49 9.36 -5.64
CA ALA A 260 12.71 10.11 -5.35
C ALA A 260 12.58 10.92 -4.05
N GLY A 261 11.45 11.61 -3.85
CA GLY A 261 11.21 12.38 -2.63
C GLY A 261 11.03 11.51 -1.39
N ILE A 262 10.27 10.40 -1.50
CA ILE A 262 10.13 9.43 -0.41
C ILE A 262 11.49 8.81 -0.07
N ARG A 263 12.29 8.43 -1.07
CA ARG A 263 13.64 7.89 -0.86
C ARG A 263 14.53 8.89 -0.12
N ALA A 264 14.49 10.16 -0.50
CA ALA A 264 15.25 11.20 0.18
C ALA A 264 14.81 11.37 1.65
N ALA A 265 13.50 11.34 1.91
CA ALA A 265 12.95 11.44 3.27
C ALA A 265 13.32 10.23 4.15
N VAL A 266 13.21 9.02 3.60
CA VAL A 266 13.64 7.78 4.28
C VAL A 266 15.14 7.81 4.58
N ALA A 267 15.97 8.23 3.62
CA ALA A 267 17.41 8.35 3.83
C ALA A 267 17.76 9.36 4.92
N ALA A 268 17.06 10.50 4.97
CA ALA A 268 17.24 11.50 6.02
C ALA A 268 16.86 10.95 7.41
N LEU A 269 15.70 10.27 7.51
CA LEU A 269 15.24 9.63 8.74
C LEU A 269 16.25 8.60 9.25
N LEU A 270 16.75 7.72 8.37
CA LEU A 270 17.72 6.68 8.75
C LEU A 270 19.12 7.24 9.03
N ALA A 271 19.49 8.39 8.44
CA ALA A 271 20.73 9.08 8.80
C ALA A 271 20.67 9.70 10.20
N GLN A 272 19.50 10.18 10.61
CA GLN A 272 19.25 10.74 11.93
C GLN A 272 19.07 9.66 12.99
N GLU A 273 18.23 8.66 12.71
CA GLU A 273 17.88 7.55 13.61
C GLU A 273 18.08 6.20 12.90
N PRO A 274 19.33 5.68 12.85
CA PRO A 274 19.68 4.46 12.12
C PRO A 274 18.98 3.19 12.63
N ARG A 275 18.42 3.23 13.84
CA ARG A 275 17.70 2.10 14.45
C ARG A 275 16.20 2.10 14.15
N THR A 276 15.70 3.09 13.41
CA THR A 276 14.30 3.09 12.94
C THR A 276 14.09 1.97 11.94
N LEU A 277 13.06 1.16 12.13
CA LEU A 277 12.72 0.12 11.16
C LEU A 277 11.82 0.72 10.07
N VAL A 278 12.33 0.82 8.84
CA VAL A 278 11.54 1.25 7.67
C VAL A 278 11.34 0.07 6.72
N VAL A 279 10.08 -0.21 6.39
CA VAL A 279 9.68 -1.32 5.51
C VAL A 279 8.92 -0.79 4.31
N ILE A 280 9.46 -0.99 3.11
CA ILE A 280 8.82 -0.66 1.83
C ILE A 280 8.16 -1.92 1.28
N LYS A 281 6.85 -2.02 1.49
CA LYS A 281 6.05 -3.15 1.04
C LYS A 281 5.71 -3.00 -0.44
N LEU A 282 6.16 -3.94 -1.27
CA LEU A 282 5.88 -3.97 -2.71
C LEU A 282 4.41 -4.28 -2.99
N ALA A 283 3.88 -3.85 -4.13
CA ALA A 283 2.50 -4.08 -4.51
C ALA A 283 2.20 -5.58 -4.76
N ASN A 284 0.93 -5.97 -4.59
CA ASN A 284 0.46 -7.35 -4.73
C ASN A 284 0.02 -7.64 -6.17
N THR A 285 -0.13 -8.92 -6.51
CA THR A 285 -1.08 -9.32 -7.56
C THR A 285 -2.51 -9.21 -7.05
N GLY A 286 -3.48 -9.19 -7.96
CA GLY A 286 -4.86 -9.47 -7.59
C GLY A 286 -5.92 -8.67 -8.32
N TYR A 287 -5.64 -7.90 -9.36
CA TYR A 287 -6.75 -7.37 -10.16
C TYR A 287 -6.34 -7.17 -11.61
N LYS A 288 -7.31 -7.40 -12.49
CA LYS A 288 -7.18 -7.20 -13.93
C LYS A 288 -8.29 -6.26 -14.38
N SER A 289 -7.90 -5.15 -14.95
CA SER A 289 -8.81 -4.18 -15.57
C SER A 289 -8.06 -3.40 -16.63
N VAL A 290 -8.79 -2.73 -17.52
CA VAL A 290 -8.24 -1.79 -18.48
C VAL A 290 -7.55 -0.58 -17.83
N TYR A 291 -7.78 -0.36 -16.53
CA TYR A 291 -7.23 0.77 -15.76
C TYR A 291 -6.05 0.38 -14.87
N GLY A 292 -5.76 -0.91 -14.75
CA GLY A 292 -4.69 -1.44 -13.91
C GLY A 292 -4.67 -2.96 -13.95
N SER A 293 -3.46 -3.52 -13.99
CA SER A 293 -3.22 -4.96 -14.09
C SER A 293 -1.99 -5.39 -13.31
N ASP A 294 -1.84 -6.69 -13.10
CA ASP A 294 -0.63 -7.27 -12.51
C ASP A 294 0.62 -6.95 -13.36
N TRP A 295 0.51 -6.88 -14.69
CA TRP A 295 1.65 -6.52 -15.53
C TRP A 295 2.15 -5.09 -15.25
N PHE A 296 1.24 -4.13 -15.13
CA PHE A 296 1.61 -2.75 -14.81
C PHE A 296 2.12 -2.64 -13.36
N THR A 297 1.45 -3.32 -12.44
CA THR A 297 1.86 -3.41 -11.03
C THR A 297 3.27 -4.02 -10.89
N LEU A 298 3.63 -4.97 -11.75
CA LEU A 298 4.98 -5.52 -11.82
C LEU A 298 6.01 -4.47 -12.27
N GLN A 299 5.69 -3.60 -13.22
CA GLN A 299 6.58 -2.49 -13.62
C GLN A 299 6.77 -1.50 -12.47
N MET A 300 5.70 -1.16 -11.76
CA MET A 300 5.77 -0.34 -10.55
C MET A 300 6.68 -0.95 -9.48
N ASN A 301 6.55 -2.27 -9.27
CA ASN A 301 7.42 -3.01 -8.37
C ASN A 301 8.90 -3.00 -8.81
N ARG A 302 9.20 -2.97 -10.11
CA ARG A 302 10.59 -2.80 -10.60
C ARG A 302 11.16 -1.43 -10.23
N LEU A 303 10.36 -0.37 -10.35
CA LEU A 303 10.74 0.98 -9.93
C LEU A 303 10.96 1.05 -8.42
N LEU A 304 10.07 0.46 -7.63
CA LEU A 304 10.22 0.38 -6.17
C LEU A 304 11.48 -0.39 -5.76
N ARG A 305 11.78 -1.53 -6.41
CA ARG A 305 13.01 -2.29 -6.15
C ARG A 305 14.27 -1.48 -6.46
N ALA A 306 14.26 -0.69 -7.54
CA ALA A 306 15.37 0.18 -7.87
C ALA A 306 15.52 1.32 -6.85
N ALA A 307 14.40 1.85 -6.36
CA ALA A 307 14.41 2.93 -5.37
C ALA A 307 14.77 2.46 -3.94
N PHE A 308 14.39 1.24 -3.54
CA PHE A 308 14.45 0.76 -2.15
C PHE A 308 14.96 -0.69 -2.05
N ALA A 309 16.13 -0.98 -2.64
CA ALA A 309 16.68 -2.32 -2.66
C ALA A 309 16.81 -2.94 -1.24
N ASP A 310 17.29 -2.15 -0.28
CA ASP A 310 17.67 -2.60 1.07
C ASP A 310 16.54 -2.53 2.11
N LEU A 311 15.35 -2.05 1.73
CA LEU A 311 14.23 -1.80 2.67
C LEU A 311 12.95 -2.57 2.31
N ARG A 312 13.01 -3.45 1.32
CA ARG A 312 11.81 -4.05 0.73
C ARG A 312 11.23 -5.21 1.55
N LEU A 313 9.90 -5.28 1.54
CA LEU A 313 9.10 -6.49 1.80
C LEU A 313 8.46 -6.91 0.48
N ASP A 314 8.98 -7.98 -0.11
CA ASP A 314 8.47 -8.54 -1.37
C ASP A 314 7.58 -9.74 -1.08
N ALA A 315 6.27 -9.56 -1.27
CA ALA A 315 5.27 -10.61 -1.11
C ALA A 315 4.49 -10.85 -2.41
N TRP A 316 5.15 -10.63 -3.57
CA TRP A 316 4.55 -10.84 -4.88
C TRP A 316 4.06 -12.28 -5.06
N GLU A 317 4.96 -13.25 -4.87
CA GLU A 317 4.66 -14.65 -5.09
C GLU A 317 3.69 -15.22 -4.05
N MET A 318 3.72 -14.69 -2.82
CA MET A 318 2.72 -14.98 -1.79
C MET A 318 1.28 -14.63 -2.26
N THR A 319 1.11 -13.66 -3.16
CA THR A 319 -0.20 -13.36 -3.75
C THR A 319 -0.47 -14.04 -5.08
N SER A 320 0.55 -14.47 -5.82
CA SER A 320 0.37 -15.10 -7.13
C SER A 320 0.27 -16.62 -7.07
N SER A 321 0.60 -17.26 -5.95
CA SER A 321 0.64 -18.71 -5.82
C SER A 321 -0.66 -19.36 -5.33
N LEU A 322 -1.59 -18.57 -4.78
CA LEU A 322 -2.86 -19.09 -4.29
C LEU A 322 -3.93 -19.02 -5.39
N VAL A 323 -4.75 -20.06 -5.48
CA VAL A 323 -5.92 -20.08 -6.36
C VAL A 323 -7.04 -19.28 -5.70
N LEU A 324 -6.93 -17.95 -5.78
CA LEU A 324 -7.93 -17.01 -5.28
C LEU A 324 -8.56 -16.24 -6.45
N PRO A 325 -9.82 -15.81 -6.35
CA PRO A 325 -10.39 -14.89 -7.33
C PRO A 325 -9.56 -13.60 -7.41
N ASP A 326 -9.51 -13.01 -8.59
CA ASP A 326 -8.90 -11.69 -8.81
C ASP A 326 -9.64 -10.66 -7.94
N ASN A 327 -9.01 -10.26 -6.83
CA ASN A 327 -9.44 -9.17 -5.98
C ASN A 327 -8.26 -8.35 -5.45
N ILE A 328 -8.34 -7.03 -5.60
CA ILE A 328 -7.34 -6.08 -5.09
C ILE A 328 -7.17 -6.20 -3.57
N HIS A 329 -8.28 -6.47 -2.86
CA HIS A 329 -8.33 -6.72 -1.43
C HIS A 329 -8.01 -8.18 -1.13
N LEU A 330 -7.02 -8.37 -0.27
CA LEU A 330 -6.53 -9.70 0.07
C LEU A 330 -7.51 -10.43 0.98
N ARG A 331 -7.55 -11.76 0.85
CA ARG A 331 -8.22 -12.61 1.83
C ARG A 331 -7.46 -12.65 3.15
N GLN A 332 -8.18 -12.93 4.23
CA GLN A 332 -7.64 -13.01 5.59
C GLN A 332 -6.38 -13.87 5.69
N LEU A 333 -6.36 -15.01 4.99
CA LEU A 333 -5.21 -15.91 4.98
C LEU A 333 -3.92 -15.23 4.51
N THR A 334 -4.00 -14.49 3.39
CA THR A 334 -2.85 -13.79 2.83
C THR A 334 -2.46 -12.59 3.70
N ILE A 335 -3.43 -11.93 4.34
CA ILE A 335 -3.16 -10.83 5.28
C ILE A 335 -2.39 -11.35 6.50
N GLN A 336 -2.84 -12.46 7.08
CA GLN A 336 -2.16 -13.12 8.20
C GLN A 336 -0.70 -13.44 7.85
N ASN A 337 -0.45 -14.12 6.73
CA ASN A 337 0.92 -14.47 6.32
C ASN A 337 1.80 -13.23 6.06
N LYS A 338 1.21 -12.12 5.62
CA LYS A 338 1.93 -10.85 5.46
C LYS A 338 2.22 -10.16 6.79
N ALA A 339 1.27 -10.22 7.73
CA ALA A 339 1.47 -9.74 9.09
C ALA A 339 2.57 -10.55 9.78
N ASP A 340 2.56 -11.88 9.68
CA ASP A 340 3.61 -12.77 10.17
C ASP A 340 5.00 -12.38 9.60
N PHE A 341 5.05 -12.07 8.31
CA PHE A 341 6.28 -11.64 7.66
C PHE A 341 6.77 -10.26 8.13
N LEU A 342 5.87 -9.31 8.37
CA LEU A 342 6.20 -8.02 8.98
C LEU A 342 6.70 -8.19 10.42
N LEU A 343 5.99 -8.97 11.23
CA LEU A 343 6.36 -9.24 12.62
C LEU A 343 7.75 -9.90 12.69
N SER A 344 8.06 -10.79 11.73
CA SER A 344 9.40 -11.37 11.60
C SER A 344 10.51 -10.35 11.31
N PHE A 345 10.20 -9.15 10.82
CA PHE A 345 11.15 -8.03 10.69
C PHE A 345 11.28 -7.20 11.97
N ILE A 346 10.19 -7.10 12.74
CA ILE A 346 10.14 -6.34 14.00
C ILE A 346 10.85 -7.12 15.11
N CYS A 347 10.59 -8.42 15.20
CA CYS A 347 11.16 -9.32 16.20
C CYS A 347 11.83 -10.54 15.52
N PRO A 348 12.98 -10.35 14.87
CA PRO A 348 13.73 -11.44 14.25
C PRO A 348 14.19 -12.45 15.31
N THR A 349 14.10 -13.75 15.00
CA THR A 349 14.50 -14.88 15.87
C THR A 349 15.72 -15.61 15.36
#